data_AF-A0A259E548-F1
#
_entry.id   AF-A0A259E548-F1
#
_cell.length_a   1.000
_cell.length_b   1.000
_cell.length_c   1.000
_cell.angle_alpha   90.00
_cell.angle_beta   90.00
_cell.angle_gamma   90.00
#
_symmetry.space_group_name_H-M   'P 1'
#
loop_
_entity.id
_entity.type
_entity.pdbx_description
1 polymer ?
#
loop_
_entity_poly.entity_id
_entity_poly.type
_entity_poly.pdbx_seq_one_letter_code
_entity_poly.pdbx_strand_id
1 'polypeptide(L)'
;MGYHSSPALTFLMTVFNVRLGHWSPNPANDNHWTKHDPPFGGIYLLSELFGRTQHTSPFVYLSDGGHFENLGIYELVRRRCACIIAIDAGEDGNSHFDDLGNAIRKCYADFGVVIDIHAEDLENGYSAVGRVIYPFSAETGEQPPEGCLIYIKPRLTGTEPADLLNYKCTHPGFPHESTRDQWFDESQFESYRKLGHHIGKAVFEAALIEASQRQELASDSGPILPWLCEILRERRNEAA
;
A
#
# COMPACT_ATOMS: atom_id res chain seq x y z
N MET A 1 5.20 -18.16 2.36
CA MET A 1 3.87 -18.36 1.77
C MET A 1 2.82 -18.13 2.86
N GLY A 2 1.87 -17.22 2.63
CA GLY A 2 0.87 -16.78 3.62
C GLY A 2 -0.28 -17.77 3.84
N TYR A 3 -1.24 -17.34 4.66
CA TYR A 3 -2.34 -18.04 5.38
C TYR A 3 -3.21 -19.07 4.62
N HIS A 4 -2.95 -19.32 3.32
CA HIS A 4 -3.63 -20.31 2.47
C HIS A 4 -2.66 -21.20 1.66
N SER A 5 -1.44 -21.46 2.15
CA SER A 5 -0.52 -22.36 1.46
C SER A 5 -0.81 -23.82 1.81
N SER A 6 -1.56 -24.52 0.94
CA SER A 6 -1.63 -25.98 1.03
C SER A 6 -0.32 -26.59 0.51
N PRO A 7 0.28 -27.58 1.19
CA PRO A 7 1.50 -28.23 0.72
C PRO A 7 1.38 -28.82 -0.69
N ALA A 8 0.17 -29.25 -1.09
CA ALA A 8 -0.12 -29.76 -2.42
C ALA A 8 -0.11 -28.65 -3.50
N LEU A 9 -0.64 -27.46 -3.18
CA LEU A 9 -0.58 -26.30 -4.06
C LEU A 9 0.87 -25.79 -4.17
N THR A 10 1.61 -25.74 -3.05
CA THR A 10 3.04 -25.43 -3.07
C THR A 10 3.81 -26.44 -3.93
N PHE A 11 3.56 -27.74 -3.78
CA PHE A 11 4.15 -28.80 -4.63
C PHE A 11 3.87 -28.57 -6.12
N LEU A 12 2.62 -28.31 -6.50
CA LEU A 12 2.24 -28.07 -7.90
C LEU A 12 2.90 -26.82 -8.46
N MET A 13 2.87 -25.70 -7.72
CA MET A 13 3.53 -24.44 -8.11
C MET A 13 5.05 -24.63 -8.24
N THR A 14 5.65 -25.44 -7.37
CA THR A 14 7.08 -25.80 -7.42
C THR A 14 7.41 -26.62 -8.68
N VAL A 15 6.64 -27.67 -8.98
CA VAL A 15 6.88 -28.56 -10.14
C VAL A 15 6.67 -27.84 -11.48
N PHE A 16 5.66 -26.97 -11.59
CA PHE A 16 5.34 -26.26 -12.84
C PHE A 16 6.08 -24.93 -13.01
N ASN A 17 6.96 -24.57 -12.08
CA ASN A 17 7.75 -23.33 -12.10
C ASN A 17 6.92 -22.04 -12.26
N VAL A 18 5.67 -22.03 -11.78
CA VAL A 18 4.74 -20.87 -11.87
C VAL A 18 5.02 -19.89 -10.72
N ARG A 19 6.29 -19.72 -10.36
CA ARG A 19 6.72 -19.05 -9.13
C ARG A 19 7.15 -17.62 -9.41
N LEU A 20 6.74 -16.70 -8.54
CA LEU A 20 7.16 -15.28 -8.54
C LEU A 20 8.20 -14.98 -7.44
N GLY A 21 8.85 -16.00 -6.86
CA GLY A 21 9.78 -15.83 -5.74
C GLY A 21 11.21 -16.29 -6.05
N HIS A 22 12.17 -15.71 -5.34
CA HIS A 22 13.61 -15.92 -5.50
C HIS A 22 14.26 -16.36 -4.18
N TRP A 23 15.17 -17.33 -4.24
CA TRP A 23 15.99 -17.72 -3.09
C TRP A 23 17.11 -16.72 -2.89
N SER A 24 16.99 -15.88 -1.86
CA SER A 24 17.95 -14.82 -1.54
C SER A 24 18.80 -15.20 -0.33
N PRO A 25 20.08 -14.81 -0.26
CA PRO A 25 20.88 -14.97 0.95
C PRO A 25 20.20 -14.28 2.13
N ASN A 26 20.20 -14.92 3.30
CA ASN A 26 19.55 -14.37 4.48
C ASN A 26 20.39 -13.21 5.05
N PRO A 27 19.84 -11.97 5.11
CA PRO A 27 20.56 -10.82 5.67
C PRO A 27 20.85 -10.95 7.16
N ALA A 28 20.11 -11.79 7.88
CA ALA A 28 20.36 -12.08 9.30
C ALA A 28 21.46 -13.15 9.52
N ASN A 29 22.07 -13.66 8.44
CA ASN A 29 23.12 -14.68 8.52
C ASN A 29 24.47 -14.10 8.10
N ASP A 30 25.31 -13.78 9.08
CA ASP A 30 26.64 -13.16 8.91
C ASP A 30 27.55 -13.91 7.91
N ASN A 31 27.39 -15.23 7.79
CA ASN A 31 28.24 -16.08 6.95
C ASN A 31 27.73 -16.23 5.50
N HIS A 32 26.49 -15.82 5.22
CA HIS A 32 25.82 -16.11 3.94
C HIS A 32 25.19 -14.89 3.26
N TRP A 33 25.01 -13.77 3.96
CA TRP A 33 24.33 -12.58 3.42
C TRP A 33 24.97 -12.00 2.15
N THR A 34 26.28 -12.21 1.94
CA THR A 34 27.03 -11.75 0.74
C THR A 34 27.05 -12.76 -0.40
N LYS A 35 26.46 -13.95 -0.24
CA LYS A 35 26.48 -15.00 -1.27
C LYS A 35 25.40 -14.74 -2.32
N HIS A 36 25.72 -14.97 -3.59
CA HIS A 36 24.78 -14.75 -4.69
C HIS A 36 23.66 -15.81 -4.72
N ASP A 37 24.01 -17.10 -4.63
CA ASP A 37 23.05 -18.21 -4.77
C ASP A 37 23.23 -19.29 -3.70
N PRO A 38 22.17 -20.06 -3.40
CA PRO A 38 22.30 -21.28 -2.62
C PRO A 38 23.25 -22.27 -3.31
N PRO A 39 24.24 -22.84 -2.60
CA PRO A 39 25.26 -23.71 -3.21
C PRO A 39 24.67 -25.00 -3.81
N PHE A 40 23.48 -25.42 -3.36
CA PHE A 40 22.75 -26.58 -3.88
C PHE A 40 21.25 -26.27 -3.98
N GLY A 41 20.82 -25.73 -5.13
CA GLY A 41 19.42 -25.34 -5.36
C GLY A 41 18.39 -26.47 -5.14
N GLY A 42 18.77 -27.74 -5.38
CA GLY A 42 17.88 -28.89 -5.19
C GLY A 42 17.43 -29.12 -3.74
N ILE A 43 18.27 -28.81 -2.76
CA ILE A 43 17.92 -28.95 -1.33
C ILE A 43 16.90 -27.89 -0.91
N TYR A 44 17.03 -26.68 -1.45
CA TYR A 44 16.09 -25.58 -1.20
C TYR A 44 14.76 -25.81 -1.91
N LEU A 45 14.78 -26.40 -3.11
CA LEU A 45 13.58 -26.85 -3.81
C LEU A 45 12.83 -27.96 -3.05
N LEU A 46 13.54 -28.92 -2.45
CA LEU A 46 12.94 -29.93 -1.56
C LEU A 46 12.42 -29.32 -0.27
N SER A 47 13.16 -28.38 0.32
CA SER A 47 12.73 -27.67 1.53
C SER A 47 11.46 -26.87 1.28
N GLU A 48 11.33 -26.26 0.10
CA GLU A 48 10.11 -25.62 -0.39
C GLU A 48 8.96 -26.61 -0.57
N LEU A 49 9.25 -27.74 -1.22
CA LEU A 49 8.28 -28.81 -1.50
C LEU A 49 7.67 -29.42 -0.24
N PHE A 50 8.41 -29.43 0.87
CA PHE A 50 7.93 -29.87 2.17
C PHE A 50 7.50 -28.72 3.11
N GLY A 51 7.43 -27.48 2.62
CA GLY A 51 7.03 -26.31 3.42
C GLY A 51 7.97 -25.97 4.58
N ARG A 52 9.24 -26.40 4.51
CA ARG A 52 10.27 -26.24 5.56
C ARG A 52 11.03 -24.92 5.46
N THR A 53 10.45 -23.90 4.84
CA THR A 53 11.07 -22.58 4.70
C THR A 53 11.05 -21.85 6.04
N GLN A 54 12.22 -21.62 6.64
CA GLN A 54 12.38 -20.91 7.91
C GLN A 54 13.15 -19.60 7.71
N HIS A 55 12.77 -18.55 8.44
CA HIS A 55 13.44 -17.24 8.39
C HIS A 55 14.87 -17.26 8.97
N THR A 56 15.27 -18.32 9.68
CA THR A 56 16.62 -18.52 10.24
C THR A 56 17.56 -19.27 9.28
N SER A 57 17.05 -19.74 8.13
CA SER A 57 17.84 -20.50 7.16
C SER A 57 18.92 -19.62 6.50
N PRO A 58 20.05 -20.18 6.04
CA PRO A 58 21.09 -19.40 5.36
C PRO A 58 20.62 -18.68 4.08
N PHE A 59 19.58 -19.23 3.43
CA PHE A 59 18.86 -18.61 2.33
C PHE A 59 17.37 -18.59 2.67
N VAL A 60 16.69 -17.53 2.27
CA VAL A 60 15.25 -17.31 2.48
C VAL A 60 14.54 -17.21 1.14
N TYR A 61 13.33 -17.74 1.08
CA TYR A 61 12.49 -17.63 -0.11
C TYR A 61 11.76 -16.29 -0.08
N LEU A 62 12.19 -15.36 -0.92
CA LEU A 62 11.60 -14.04 -1.07
C LEU A 62 10.46 -14.12 -2.09
N SER A 63 9.24 -13.86 -1.65
CA SER A 63 8.08 -13.70 -2.53
C SER A 63 7.70 -12.23 -2.64
N ASP A 64 6.94 -11.88 -3.68
CA ASP A 64 6.30 -10.58 -3.80
C ASP A 64 5.45 -10.25 -2.56
N GLY A 65 5.52 -8.99 -2.11
CA GLY A 65 4.84 -8.43 -0.94
C GLY A 65 3.32 -8.40 -1.07
N GLY A 66 2.78 -8.41 -2.30
CA GLY A 66 1.33 -8.50 -2.55
C GLY A 66 0.67 -9.75 -1.93
N HIS A 67 1.43 -10.83 -1.70
CA HIS A 67 0.93 -12.02 -0.98
C HIS A 67 0.69 -11.80 0.51
N PHE A 68 1.28 -10.74 1.07
CA PHE A 68 1.09 -10.35 2.45
C PHE A 68 0.14 -9.14 2.51
N GLU A 69 0.58 -7.97 2.07
CA GLU A 69 -0.17 -6.72 2.21
C GLU A 69 0.21 -5.80 1.04
N ASN A 70 -0.77 -5.47 0.20
CA ASN A 70 -0.55 -4.89 -1.13
C ASN A 70 -0.41 -3.35 -1.12
N LEU A 71 -0.88 -2.67 -0.07
CA LEU A 71 -0.80 -1.21 0.07
C LEU A 71 0.55 -0.75 0.65
N GLY A 72 1.31 -1.65 1.27
CA GLY A 72 2.59 -1.37 1.92
C GLY A 72 2.48 -0.53 3.20
N ILE A 73 1.27 -0.30 3.72
CA ILE A 73 1.05 0.51 4.92
C ILE A 73 1.42 -0.22 6.20
N TYR A 74 1.44 -1.56 6.19
CA TYR A 74 1.69 -2.37 7.38
C TYR A 74 3.05 -2.04 8.03
N GLU A 75 4.12 -1.94 7.23
CA GLU A 75 5.46 -1.61 7.76
C GLU A 75 5.59 -0.13 8.14
N LEU A 76 4.82 0.78 7.53
CA LEU A 76 4.77 2.19 7.93
C LEU A 76 4.07 2.35 9.28
N VAL A 77 2.99 1.60 9.51
CA VAL A 77 2.31 1.50 10.79
C VAL A 77 3.23 0.90 11.86
N ARG A 78 3.96 -0.16 11.52
CA ARG A 78 4.96 -0.75 12.43
C ARG A 78 6.03 0.28 12.88
N ARG A 79 6.44 1.17 11.97
CA ARG A 79 7.38 2.27 12.23
C ARG A 79 6.74 3.47 12.94
N ARG A 80 5.44 3.41 13.24
CA ARG A 80 4.66 4.46 13.89
C ARG A 80 4.73 5.80 13.14
N CYS A 81 4.64 5.76 11.82
CA CYS A 81 4.67 6.97 10.99
C CYS A 81 3.54 7.95 11.35
N ALA A 82 3.87 9.23 11.49
CA ALA A 82 2.90 10.29 11.80
C ALA A 82 1.96 10.60 10.62
N CYS A 83 2.41 10.37 9.39
CA CYS A 83 1.61 10.53 8.18
C CYS A 83 1.92 9.40 7.20
N ILE A 84 0.87 8.81 6.64
CA ILE A 84 0.91 7.74 5.65
C ILE A 84 0.03 8.19 4.48
N ILE A 85 0.60 8.26 3.28
CA ILE A 85 -0.14 8.48 2.04
C ILE A 85 -0.11 7.15 1.28
N ALA A 86 -1.28 6.51 1.16
CA ALA A 86 -1.43 5.24 0.48
C ALA A 86 -2.16 5.46 -0.84
N ILE A 87 -1.57 5.01 -1.94
CA ILE A 87 -2.21 5.05 -3.26
C ILE A 87 -2.51 3.61 -3.65
N ASP A 88 -3.78 3.25 -3.63
CA ASP A 88 -4.22 1.91 -4.01
C ASP A 88 -4.41 1.84 -5.53
N ALA A 89 -3.38 1.35 -6.21
CA ALA A 89 -3.41 1.08 -7.65
C ALA A 89 -3.91 -0.34 -8.00
N GLY A 90 -4.50 -1.06 -7.05
CA GLY A 90 -5.06 -2.40 -7.30
C GLY A 90 -6.34 -2.37 -8.15
N GLU A 91 -6.54 -3.45 -8.91
CA GLU A 91 -7.77 -3.71 -9.66
C GLU A 91 -8.94 -3.93 -8.68
N ASP A 92 -9.83 -2.93 -8.58
CA ASP A 92 -11.01 -3.01 -7.72
C ASP A 92 -12.19 -2.25 -8.36
N GLY A 93 -12.67 -2.77 -9.50
CA GLY A 93 -13.78 -2.16 -10.22
C GLY A 93 -15.10 -2.12 -9.46
N ASN A 94 -15.24 -2.90 -8.39
CA ASN A 94 -16.44 -2.97 -7.55
C ASN A 94 -16.29 -2.20 -6.23
N SER A 95 -15.15 -1.57 -5.97
CA SER A 95 -14.89 -0.80 -4.73
C SER A 95 -15.14 -1.63 -3.46
N HIS A 96 -14.64 -2.87 -3.44
CA HIS A 96 -14.70 -3.72 -2.24
C HIS A 96 -13.68 -3.32 -1.18
N PHE A 97 -12.58 -2.67 -1.59
CA PHE A 97 -11.49 -2.24 -0.70
C PHE A 97 -10.89 -3.39 0.12
N ASP A 98 -10.80 -4.59 -0.47
CA ASP A 98 -10.31 -5.80 0.19
C ASP A 98 -8.88 -5.63 0.73
N ASP A 99 -8.01 -4.94 -0.03
CA ASP A 99 -6.63 -4.65 0.37
C ASP A 99 -6.57 -3.74 1.60
N LEU A 100 -7.40 -2.68 1.65
CA LEU A 100 -7.51 -1.80 2.81
C LEU A 100 -8.05 -2.56 4.03
N GLY A 101 -9.12 -3.32 3.87
CA GLY A 101 -9.69 -4.14 4.94
C GLY A 101 -8.72 -5.23 5.46
N ASN A 102 -7.90 -5.81 4.59
CA ASN A 102 -6.83 -6.73 4.97
C ASN A 102 -5.74 -6.02 5.78
N ALA A 103 -5.27 -4.87 5.33
CA ALA A 103 -4.23 -4.10 6.01
C ALA A 103 -4.68 -3.64 7.42
N ILE A 104 -5.91 -3.12 7.54
CA ILE A 104 -6.49 -2.70 8.84
C ILE A 104 -6.53 -3.88 9.82
N ARG A 105 -7.03 -5.05 9.40
CA ARG A 105 -7.12 -6.24 10.25
C ARG A 105 -5.74 -6.71 10.73
N LYS A 106 -4.74 -6.69 9.86
CA LYS A 106 -3.37 -7.08 10.20
C LYS A 106 -2.71 -6.12 11.18
N CYS A 107 -2.80 -4.82 10.93
CA CYS A 107 -2.27 -3.79 11.82
C CYS A 107 -2.88 -3.90 13.23
N TYR A 108 -4.18 -4.19 13.32
CA TYR A 108 -4.84 -4.42 14.60
C TYR A 108 -4.37 -5.72 15.26
N ALA A 109 -4.36 -6.83 14.54
CA ALA A 109 -4.00 -8.14 15.08
C ALA A 109 -2.54 -8.21 15.57
N ASP A 110 -1.61 -7.65 14.80
CA ASP A 110 -0.18 -7.81 15.06
C ASP A 110 0.39 -6.69 15.96
N PHE A 111 -0.17 -5.48 15.89
CA PHE A 111 0.36 -4.32 16.61
C PHE A 111 -0.64 -3.67 17.59
N GLY A 112 -1.90 -4.08 17.60
CA GLY A 112 -2.95 -3.40 18.36
C GLY A 112 -3.24 -1.98 17.87
N VAL A 113 -2.81 -1.63 16.64
CA VAL A 113 -3.03 -0.32 16.05
C VAL A 113 -4.43 -0.26 15.44
N VAL A 114 -5.19 0.77 15.78
CA VAL A 114 -6.51 1.00 15.19
C VAL A 114 -6.37 2.00 14.06
N ILE A 115 -6.84 1.60 12.87
CA ILE A 115 -6.96 2.49 11.72
C ILE A 115 -8.44 2.81 11.54
N ASP A 116 -8.80 4.06 11.78
CA ASP A 116 -10.16 4.58 11.74
C ASP A 116 -10.32 5.41 10.46
N ILE A 117 -10.95 4.82 9.45
CA ILE A 117 -11.14 5.41 8.12
C ILE A 117 -12.52 5.02 7.57
N HIS A 118 -13.19 5.99 6.95
CA HIS A 118 -14.51 5.81 6.34
C HIS A 118 -14.35 5.62 4.85
N ALA A 119 -14.76 4.46 4.33
CA ALA A 119 -14.68 4.17 2.90
C ALA A 119 -15.73 4.98 2.12
N GLU A 120 -16.79 5.44 2.79
CA GLU A 120 -17.85 6.29 2.23
C GLU A 120 -17.30 7.61 1.66
N ASP A 121 -16.20 8.13 2.23
CA ASP A 121 -15.49 9.32 1.73
C ASP A 121 -15.05 9.15 0.26
N LEU A 122 -14.87 7.90 -0.19
CA LEU A 122 -14.47 7.61 -1.56
C LEU A 122 -15.64 7.63 -2.54
N GLU A 123 -16.91 7.55 -2.11
CA GLU A 123 -18.06 7.43 -3.02
C GLU A 123 -18.12 8.59 -4.03
N ASN A 124 -17.80 9.81 -3.56
CA ASN A 124 -17.89 11.04 -4.34
C ASN A 124 -16.54 11.75 -4.52
N GLY A 125 -15.43 11.13 -4.12
CA GLY A 125 -14.10 11.73 -4.13
C GLY A 125 -13.02 10.77 -4.62
N TYR A 126 -11.76 11.16 -4.50
CA TYR A 126 -10.62 10.31 -4.84
C TYR A 126 -9.90 9.75 -3.60
N SER A 127 -10.22 10.26 -2.41
CA SER A 127 -9.47 9.96 -1.20
C SER A 127 -10.35 9.89 0.04
N ALA A 128 -9.97 9.02 0.97
CA ALA A 128 -10.48 8.96 2.34
C ALA A 128 -9.37 9.38 3.31
N VAL A 129 -9.76 10.07 4.38
CA VAL A 129 -8.82 10.55 5.40
C VAL A 129 -9.13 9.92 6.74
N GLY A 130 -8.19 9.11 7.23
CA GLY A 130 -8.31 8.33 8.45
C GLY A 130 -7.31 8.73 9.54
N ARG A 131 -7.57 8.19 10.72
CA ARG A 131 -6.69 8.28 11.90
C ARG A 131 -6.01 6.94 12.14
N VAL A 132 -4.75 6.99 12.56
CA VAL A 132 -3.96 5.82 12.96
C VAL A 132 -3.64 5.97 14.43
N ILE A 133 -4.26 5.15 15.26
CA ILE A 133 -4.19 5.22 16.72
C ILE A 133 -3.20 4.16 17.20
N TYR A 134 -2.01 4.62 17.56
CA TYR A 134 -0.95 3.76 18.06
C TYR A 134 -1.16 3.43 19.56
N PRO A 135 -0.93 2.19 20.01
CA PRO A 135 -1.03 1.86 21.43
C PRO A 135 0.14 2.46 22.22
N PHE A 136 -0.03 2.56 23.53
CA PHE A 136 0.99 2.99 24.48
C PHE A 136 2.29 2.20 24.29
N SER A 137 3.42 2.91 24.29
CA SER A 137 4.74 2.31 24.15
C SER A 137 5.36 2.13 25.53
N ALA A 138 5.47 0.88 26.00
CA ALA A 138 6.12 0.56 27.27
C ALA A 138 7.63 0.89 27.26
N GLU A 139 8.26 0.89 26.09
CA GLU A 139 9.69 1.22 25.93
C GLU A 139 9.98 2.70 26.13
N THR A 140 9.10 3.58 25.63
CA THR A 140 9.26 5.04 25.74
C THR A 140 8.48 5.62 26.92
N GLY A 141 7.55 4.87 27.50
CA GLY A 141 6.69 5.33 28.58
C GLY A 141 5.64 6.35 28.15
N GLU A 142 5.39 6.49 26.84
CA GLU A 142 4.56 7.54 26.28
C GLU A 142 3.49 6.98 25.33
N GLN A 143 2.35 7.66 25.28
CA GLN A 143 1.34 7.48 24.26
C GLN A 143 1.78 8.26 23.02
N PRO A 144 2.10 7.60 21.89
CA PRO A 144 2.52 8.31 20.69
C PRO A 144 1.40 9.19 20.15
N PRO A 145 1.74 10.28 19.44
CA PRO A 145 0.74 11.08 18.74
C PRO A 145 0.00 10.23 17.70
N GLU A 146 -1.26 10.59 17.45
CA GLU A 146 -2.07 9.94 16.43
C GLU A 146 -1.53 10.20 15.03
N GLY A 147 -1.37 9.13 14.25
CA GLY A 147 -0.98 9.22 12.85
C GLY A 147 -2.16 9.56 11.92
N CYS A 148 -1.85 10.06 10.73
CA CYS A 148 -2.81 10.33 9.66
C CYS A 148 -2.64 9.32 8.53
N LEU A 149 -3.75 8.79 8.02
CA LEU A 149 -3.79 7.99 6.81
C LEU A 149 -4.57 8.75 5.73
N ILE A 150 -3.92 9.06 4.62
CA ILE A 150 -4.56 9.60 3.41
C ILE A 150 -4.57 8.46 2.40
N TYR A 151 -5.72 7.83 2.23
CA TYR A 151 -5.91 6.73 1.30
C TYR A 151 -6.50 7.26 0.00
N ILE A 152 -5.86 6.99 -1.13
CA ILE A 152 -6.26 7.45 -2.46
C ILE A 152 -6.58 6.24 -3.33
N LYS A 153 -7.75 6.23 -3.95
CA LYS A 153 -8.16 5.23 -4.94
C LYS A 153 -8.38 5.91 -6.30
N PRO A 154 -7.63 5.55 -7.35
CA PRO A 154 -7.88 6.04 -8.70
C PRO A 154 -9.29 5.69 -9.15
N ARG A 155 -10.07 6.71 -9.55
CA ARG A 155 -11.42 6.58 -10.08
C ARG A 155 -11.77 7.79 -10.94
N LEU A 156 -12.90 7.71 -11.62
CA LEU A 156 -13.47 8.83 -12.36
C LEU A 156 -14.70 9.37 -11.62
N THR A 157 -14.74 10.67 -11.40
CA THR A 157 -15.79 11.43 -10.70
C THR A 157 -16.59 12.33 -11.65
N GLY A 158 -16.14 12.48 -12.90
CA GLY A 158 -16.75 13.31 -13.93
C GLY A 158 -16.12 14.70 -14.08
N THR A 159 -15.15 15.07 -13.22
CA THR A 159 -14.41 16.33 -13.31
C THR A 159 -13.13 16.23 -14.14
N GLU A 160 -12.83 15.04 -14.65
CA GLU A 160 -11.59 14.76 -15.36
C GLU A 160 -11.56 15.40 -16.75
N PRO A 161 -10.36 15.67 -17.29
CA PRO A 161 -10.18 16.08 -18.69
C PRO A 161 -10.87 15.15 -19.70
N ALA A 162 -11.37 15.74 -20.78
CA ALA A 162 -12.18 15.05 -21.79
C ALA A 162 -11.48 13.84 -22.45
N ASP A 163 -10.15 13.84 -22.54
CA ASP A 163 -9.39 12.71 -23.07
C ASP A 163 -9.40 11.49 -22.14
N LEU A 164 -9.38 11.68 -20.82
CA LEU A 164 -9.53 10.58 -19.85
C LEU A 164 -10.95 10.00 -19.88
N LEU A 165 -11.96 10.87 -19.99
CA LEU A 165 -13.35 10.44 -20.16
C LEU A 165 -13.55 9.70 -21.49
N ASN A 166 -12.91 10.16 -22.57
CA ASN A 166 -12.91 9.46 -23.85
C ASN A 166 -12.18 8.10 -23.77
N TYR A 167 -11.05 8.04 -23.06
CA TYR A 167 -10.31 6.79 -22.86
C TYR A 167 -11.17 5.76 -22.12
N LYS A 168 -11.91 6.17 -21.08
CA LYS A 168 -12.89 5.31 -20.40
C LYS A 168 -13.97 4.75 -21.34
N CYS A 169 -14.46 5.55 -22.29
CA CYS A 169 -15.45 5.11 -23.27
C CYS A 169 -14.93 3.99 -24.18
N THR A 170 -13.63 3.98 -24.48
CA THR A 170 -13.00 2.94 -25.31
C THR A 170 -12.40 1.80 -24.49
N HIS A 171 -12.13 2.01 -23.19
CA HIS A 171 -11.54 1.05 -22.26
C HIS A 171 -12.38 0.95 -20.97
N PRO A 172 -13.45 0.12 -20.96
CA PRO A 172 -14.37 0.05 -19.82
C PRO A 172 -13.72 -0.38 -18.50
N GLY A 173 -12.58 -1.06 -18.54
CA GLY A 173 -11.83 -1.42 -17.34
C GLY A 173 -11.17 -0.23 -16.64
N PHE A 174 -10.79 0.81 -17.36
CA PHE A 174 -10.08 1.97 -16.81
C PHE A 174 -10.87 2.66 -15.67
N PRO A 175 -10.26 3.06 -14.54
CA PRO A 175 -8.85 2.91 -14.16
C PRO A 175 -8.55 1.62 -13.37
N HIS A 176 -9.42 0.61 -13.41
CA HIS A 176 -9.24 -0.70 -12.80
C HIS A 176 -9.06 -1.79 -13.87
N GLU A 177 -8.22 -1.52 -14.87
CA GLU A 177 -7.88 -2.54 -15.86
C GLU A 177 -7.15 -3.70 -15.21
N SER A 178 -7.23 -4.88 -15.85
CA SER A 178 -6.79 -6.09 -15.19
C SER A 178 -5.29 -6.11 -14.96
N THR A 179 -4.89 -6.41 -13.73
CA THR A 179 -3.48 -6.56 -13.32
C THR A 179 -2.75 -7.71 -14.01
N ARG A 180 -3.47 -8.56 -14.77
CA ARG A 180 -2.89 -9.59 -15.64
C ARG A 180 -2.18 -9.00 -16.85
N ASP A 181 -2.57 -7.81 -17.28
CA ASP A 181 -1.84 -7.06 -18.29
C ASP A 181 -0.73 -6.24 -17.63
N GLN A 182 0.52 -6.56 -17.95
CA GLN A 182 1.70 -5.84 -17.45
C GLN A 182 2.41 -5.04 -18.56
N TRP A 183 1.85 -4.99 -19.78
CA TRP A 183 2.48 -4.37 -20.96
C TRP A 183 1.63 -3.23 -21.50
N PHE A 184 1.73 -2.08 -20.85
CA PHE A 184 0.96 -0.91 -21.26
C PHE A 184 1.44 -0.35 -22.60
N ASP A 185 0.48 0.01 -23.46
CA ASP A 185 0.76 0.87 -24.59
C ASP A 185 0.92 2.34 -24.15
N GLU A 186 1.36 3.20 -25.07
CA GLU A 186 1.60 4.61 -24.78
C GLU A 186 0.33 5.34 -24.30
N SER A 187 -0.83 5.00 -24.88
CA SER A 187 -2.11 5.65 -24.56
C SER A 187 -2.63 5.25 -23.18
N GLN A 188 -2.46 3.99 -22.80
CA GLN A 188 -2.80 3.47 -21.48
C GLN A 188 -1.90 4.08 -20.42
N PHE A 189 -0.59 4.04 -20.63
CA PHE A 189 0.38 4.64 -19.70
C PHE A 189 0.10 6.13 -19.48
N GLU A 190 -0.11 6.88 -20.57
CA GLU A 190 -0.38 8.31 -20.47
C GLU A 190 -1.72 8.61 -19.78
N SER A 191 -2.75 7.80 -20.03
CA SER A 191 -4.05 7.95 -19.36
C SER A 191 -3.94 7.72 -17.84
N TYR A 192 -3.22 6.69 -17.40
CA TYR A 192 -2.95 6.46 -15.98
C TYR A 192 -2.09 7.56 -15.36
N ARG A 193 -1.01 8.00 -16.02
CA ARG A 193 -0.15 9.08 -15.54
C ARG A 193 -0.93 10.39 -15.39
N LYS A 194 -1.74 10.75 -16.39
CA LYS A 194 -2.56 11.96 -16.39
C LYS A 194 -3.67 11.90 -15.33
N LEU A 195 -4.32 10.75 -15.16
CA LEU A 195 -5.29 10.55 -14.10
C LEU A 195 -4.64 10.72 -12.71
N GLY A 196 -3.49 10.08 -12.48
CA GLY A 196 -2.76 10.24 -11.22
C GLY A 196 -2.39 11.70 -10.92
N HIS A 197 -1.95 12.46 -11.94
CA HIS A 197 -1.69 13.89 -11.80
C HIS A 197 -2.95 14.71 -11.48
N HIS A 198 -4.07 14.42 -12.16
CA HIS A 198 -5.36 15.07 -11.88
C HIS A 198 -5.81 14.83 -10.44
N ILE A 199 -5.75 13.57 -9.98
CA ILE A 199 -6.11 13.18 -8.62
C ILE A 199 -5.21 13.86 -7.59
N GLY A 200 -3.89 13.82 -7.80
CA GLY A 200 -2.94 14.47 -6.89
C GLY A 200 -3.23 15.96 -6.74
N LYS A 201 -3.55 16.65 -7.82
CA LYS A 201 -3.99 18.06 -7.76
C LYS A 201 -5.32 18.22 -7.03
N ALA A 202 -6.33 17.43 -7.38
CA ALA A 202 -7.66 17.52 -6.78
C ALA A 202 -7.63 17.28 -5.26
N VAL A 203 -6.82 16.34 -4.78
CA VAL A 203 -6.68 16.01 -3.36
C VAL A 203 -5.84 17.05 -2.62
N PHE A 204 -4.69 17.46 -3.19
CA PHE A 204 -3.68 18.20 -2.42
C PHE A 204 -3.59 19.69 -2.72
N GLU A 205 -3.93 20.20 -3.91
CA GLU A 205 -3.59 21.57 -4.32
C GLU A 205 -4.21 22.63 -3.40
N ALA A 206 -5.53 22.57 -3.18
CA ALA A 206 -6.22 23.50 -2.29
C ALA A 206 -5.83 23.31 -0.82
N ALA A 207 -5.55 22.08 -0.39
CA ALA A 207 -5.15 21.81 0.99
C ALA A 207 -3.72 22.30 1.28
N LEU A 208 -2.83 22.20 0.29
CA LEU A 208 -1.44 22.64 0.40
C LEU A 208 -1.34 24.17 0.45
N ILE A 209 -2.13 24.89 -0.35
CA ILE A 209 -2.18 26.37 -0.31
C ILE A 209 -2.59 26.84 1.09
N GLU A 210 -3.66 26.25 1.62
CA GLU A 210 -4.15 26.59 2.96
C GLU A 210 -3.15 26.19 4.06
N ALA A 211 -2.51 25.01 3.94
CA ALA A 211 -1.50 24.55 4.86
C ALA A 211 -0.32 25.52 4.92
N SER A 212 0.16 25.99 3.76
CA SER A 212 1.27 26.94 3.69
C SER A 212 0.91 28.28 4.31
N GLN A 213 -0.32 28.77 4.09
CA GLN A 213 -0.80 30.01 4.71
C GLN A 213 -0.87 29.89 6.24
N ARG A 214 -1.45 28.80 6.77
CA ARG A 214 -1.54 28.57 8.21
C ARG A 214 -0.16 28.39 8.86
N GLN A 215 0.75 27.67 8.20
CA GLN A 215 2.12 27.49 8.65
C GLN A 215 2.88 28.82 8.71
N GLU A 216 2.75 29.68 7.69
CA GLU A 216 3.38 31.00 7.65
C GLU A 216 2.85 31.90 8.77
N LEU A 217 1.53 31.92 8.99
CA LEU A 217 0.90 32.66 10.09
C LEU A 217 1.37 32.19 11.47
N ALA A 218 1.61 30.88 11.63
CA ALA A 218 2.15 30.30 12.85
C ALA A 218 3.67 30.52 13.03
N SER A 219 4.35 31.09 12.02
CA SER A 219 5.81 31.22 11.97
C SER A 219 6.54 29.88 12.19
N ASP A 220 5.93 28.78 11.76
CA ASP A 220 6.48 27.43 11.89
C ASP A 220 7.36 27.10 10.68
N SER A 221 8.61 26.71 10.93
CA SER A 221 9.58 26.31 9.89
C SER A 221 9.71 24.78 9.74
N GLY A 222 8.85 24.03 10.42
CA GLY A 222 8.77 22.57 10.35
C GLY A 222 8.26 22.02 9.02
N PRO A 223 8.09 20.69 8.91
CA PRO A 223 7.51 20.07 7.73
C PRO A 223 6.06 20.50 7.54
N ILE A 224 5.62 20.63 6.28
CA ILE A 224 4.23 21.02 5.92
C ILE A 224 3.21 19.88 6.14
N LEU A 225 3.67 18.63 6.20
CA LEU A 225 2.78 17.46 6.26
C LEU A 225 1.79 17.45 7.43
N PRO A 226 2.15 17.82 8.68
CA PRO A 226 1.21 17.90 9.78
C PRO A 226 0.05 18.86 9.49
N TRP A 227 0.35 20.06 8.98
CA TRP A 227 -0.65 21.06 8.58
C TRP A 227 -1.56 20.54 7.47
N LEU A 228 -0.98 19.87 6.47
CA LEU A 228 -1.75 19.26 5.39
C LEU A 228 -2.71 18.18 5.91
N CYS A 229 -2.25 17.33 6.82
CA CYS A 229 -3.07 16.28 7.43
C CYS A 229 -4.22 16.86 8.27
N GLU A 230 -3.95 17.94 9.01
CA GLU A 230 -4.96 18.64 9.80
C GLU A 230 -6.06 19.21 8.90
N ILE A 231 -5.70 19.95 7.85
CA ILE A 231 -6.67 20.53 6.90
C ILE A 231 -7.50 19.44 6.20
N LEU A 232 -6.85 18.36 5.76
CA LEU A 232 -7.57 17.25 5.11
C LEU A 232 -8.56 16.55 6.07
N ARG A 233 -8.23 16.47 7.37
CA ARG A 233 -9.15 15.96 8.40
C ARG A 233 -10.29 16.93 8.71
N GLU A 234 -10.02 18.24 8.74
CA GLU A 234 -11.05 19.27 8.95
C GLU A 234 -12.08 19.24 7.83
N ARG A 235 -11.63 19.22 6.58
CA ARG A 235 -12.50 19.17 5.39
C ARG A 235 -13.40 17.94 5.36
N ARG A 236 -12.91 16.80 5.87
CA ARG A 236 -13.73 15.60 6.05
C ARG A 236 -14.85 15.84 7.07
N ASN A 237 -14.53 16.42 8.21
CA ASN A 237 -15.53 16.66 9.26
C ASN A 237 -16.60 17.70 8.85
N GLU A 238 -16.29 18.60 7.91
CA GLU A 238 -17.26 19.55 7.36
C GLU A 238 -18.20 18.92 6.31
N ALA A 239 -17.78 17.81 5.69
CA ALA A 239 -18.53 17.11 4.66
C ALA A 239 -19.48 16.01 5.21
N ALA A 240 -19.29 15.61 6.48
CA ALA A 240 -20.10 14.60 7.20
C ALA A 240 -21.29 15.23 7.92
#